data_AF-A0A0F9PW40-F1
#
_entry.id   AF-A0A0F9PW40-F1
#
_cell.length_a   1.000
_cell.length_b   1.000
_cell.length_c   1.000
_cell.angle_alpha   90.00
_cell.angle_beta   90.00
_cell.angle_gamma   90.00
#
_symmetry.space_group_name_H-M   'P 1'
#
loop_
_entity.id
_entity.type
_entity.pdbx_description
1 polymer ?
#
loop_
_entity_poly.entity_id
_entity_poly.type
_entity_poly.pdbx_seq_one_letter_code
_entity_poly.pdbx_strand_id
1 'polypeptide(L)'
;MQACWGVMANRIQAGIDRINEKMKTVSEEKLSSLNESLKTDWAELVQYQKLQSTAFACGKLTLEEAQILYQIYGGEVPSPEKWDKRSLAEKVIGTQTAGELAKMKICSIL
;
A
#
# COMPACT_ATOMS: atom_id res chain seq x y z
N MET A 1 26.78 24.64 6.41
CA MET A 1 26.09 24.55 5.10
C MET A 1 25.09 23.41 5.18
N GLN A 2 23.80 23.72 5.32
CA GLN A 2 22.72 22.74 5.36
C GLN A 2 22.50 22.18 3.96
N ALA A 3 22.74 20.88 3.78
CA ALA A 3 22.28 20.19 2.60
C ALA A 3 20.84 19.73 2.88
N CYS A 4 19.86 20.53 2.43
CA CYS A 4 18.47 20.10 2.33
C CYS A 4 18.34 19.09 1.20
N TRP A 5 18.70 17.83 1.46
CA TRP A 5 18.28 16.71 0.64
C TRP A 5 16.80 16.50 0.96
N GLY A 6 15.94 17.22 0.26
CA GLY A 6 14.53 16.88 0.22
C GLY A 6 14.43 15.45 -0.30
N VAL A 7 14.18 14.50 0.59
CA VAL A 7 13.81 13.13 0.23
C VAL A 7 12.60 13.30 -0.67
N MET A 8 12.75 13.08 -1.99
CA MET A 8 11.58 12.92 -2.84
C MET A 8 10.86 11.69 -2.27
N ALA A 9 9.81 11.92 -1.50
CA ALA A 9 9.03 10.84 -0.93
C ALA A 9 8.58 9.94 -2.10
N ASN A 10 8.91 8.65 -2.03
CA ASN A 10 8.46 7.70 -3.05
C ASN A 10 6.93 7.75 -3.16
N ARG A 11 6.36 7.33 -4.30
CA ARG A 11 4.94 7.56 -4.60
C ARG A 11 4.00 6.97 -3.56
N ILE A 12 4.42 5.87 -2.91
CA ILE A 12 3.64 5.18 -1.88
C ILE A 12 3.58 6.03 -0.61
N GLN A 13 4.73 6.49 -0.11
CA GLN A 13 4.78 7.36 1.07
C GLN A 13 4.07 8.70 0.83
N ALA A 14 4.34 9.34 -0.31
CA ALA A 14 3.66 10.58 -0.69
C ALA A 14 2.13 10.39 -0.79
N GLY A 15 1.69 9.22 -1.25
CA GLY A 15 0.29 8.82 -1.28
C GLY A 15 -0.31 8.71 0.12
N ILE A 16 0.39 8.04 1.05
CA ILE A 16 -0.03 7.89 2.45
C ILE A 16 -0.20 9.26 3.11
N ASP A 17 0.80 10.13 2.97
CA ASP A 17 0.79 11.47 3.56
C ASP A 17 -0.39 12.31 3.04
N ARG A 18 -0.63 12.27 1.73
CA ARG A 18 -1.78 12.94 1.10
C ARG A 18 -3.13 12.42 1.62
N ILE A 19 -3.25 11.12 1.80
CA ILE A 19 -4.48 10.51 2.32
C ILE A 19 -4.69 10.89 3.80
N ASN A 20 -3.63 10.88 4.61
CA ASN A 20 -3.69 11.34 6.00
C ASN A 20 -4.17 12.79 6.11
N GLU A 21 -3.65 13.71 5.27
CA GLU A 21 -4.14 15.08 5.24
C GLU A 21 -5.62 15.16 4.83
N LYS A 22 -6.04 14.35 3.86
CA LYS A 22 -7.45 14.33 3.46
C LYS A 22 -8.37 13.85 4.58
N MET A 23 -7.95 12.84 5.35
CA MET A 23 -8.73 12.25 6.44
C MET A 23 -9.06 13.25 7.55
N LYS A 24 -8.22 14.26 7.79
CA LYS A 24 -8.49 15.35 8.75
C LYS A 24 -9.78 16.14 8.43
N THR A 25 -10.22 16.09 7.17
CA THR A 25 -11.42 16.81 6.70
C THR A 25 -12.65 15.91 6.53
N VAL A 26 -12.53 14.61 6.82
CA VAL A 26 -13.58 13.62 6.63
C VAL A 26 -14.19 13.28 8.00
N SER A 27 -15.51 13.07 8.04
CA SER A 27 -16.18 12.70 9.29
C SER A 27 -15.74 11.31 9.78
N GLU A 28 -15.70 11.14 11.09
CA GLU A 28 -15.31 9.89 11.74
C GLU A 28 -16.19 8.69 11.31
N GLU A 29 -17.48 8.91 11.13
CA GLU A 29 -18.42 7.90 10.61
C GLU A 29 -17.99 7.37 9.24
N LYS A 30 -17.59 8.26 8.32
CA LYS A 30 -17.12 7.87 6.98
C LYS A 30 -15.78 7.16 7.05
N LEU A 31 -14.89 7.57 7.95
CA LEU A 31 -13.59 6.91 8.16
C LEU A 31 -13.78 5.50 8.74
N SER A 32 -14.71 5.33 9.68
CA SER A 32 -15.07 4.03 10.25
C SER A 32 -15.65 3.10 9.19
N SER A 33 -16.63 3.58 8.41
CA SER A 33 -17.20 2.83 7.30
C SER A 33 -16.15 2.43 6.24
N LEU A 34 -15.23 3.33 5.92
CA LEU A 34 -14.12 3.03 5.01
C LEU A 34 -13.21 1.95 5.60
N ASN A 35 -12.84 2.03 6.88
CA ASN A 35 -11.98 1.04 7.53
C ASN A 35 -12.62 -0.36 7.51
N GLU A 36 -13.93 -0.45 7.76
CA GLU A 36 -14.67 -1.71 7.66
C GLU A 36 -14.69 -2.26 6.22
N SER A 37 -14.89 -1.39 5.22
CA SER A 37 -14.88 -1.80 3.81
C SER A 37 -13.51 -2.28 3.29
N LEU A 38 -12.43 -1.90 3.99
CA LEU A 38 -11.06 -2.27 3.66
C LEU A 38 -10.56 -3.47 4.47
N LYS A 39 -11.43 -4.17 5.21
CA LYS A 39 -11.10 -5.48 5.75
C LYS A 39 -10.78 -6.44 4.60
N THR A 40 -9.88 -7.36 4.86
CA THR A 40 -9.34 -8.29 3.87
C THR A 40 -9.05 -9.62 4.55
N ASP A 41 -8.78 -10.65 3.76
CA ASP A 41 -8.44 -11.98 4.26
C ASP A 41 -7.01 -12.40 3.90
N TRP A 42 -6.64 -13.61 4.34
CA TRP A 42 -5.33 -14.19 4.07
C TRP A 42 -5.06 -14.34 2.57
N ALA A 43 -6.08 -14.73 1.79
CA ALA A 43 -5.90 -15.01 0.38
C ALA A 43 -5.63 -13.71 -0.40
N GLU A 44 -6.39 -12.66 -0.12
CA GLU A 44 -6.20 -11.33 -0.72
C GLU A 44 -4.83 -10.74 -0.37
N LEU A 45 -4.40 -10.80 0.89
CA LEU A 45 -3.08 -10.28 1.28
C LEU A 45 -1.94 -11.01 0.59
N VAL A 46 -2.02 -12.33 0.47
CA VAL A 46 -1.05 -13.12 -0.29
C VAL A 46 -1.06 -12.71 -1.76
N GLN A 47 -2.22 -12.43 -2.35
CA GLN A 47 -2.29 -11.93 -3.72
C GLN A 47 -1.68 -10.53 -3.87
N TYR A 48 -1.90 -9.63 -2.91
CA TYR A 48 -1.29 -8.29 -2.91
C TYR A 48 0.25 -8.38 -2.87
N GLN A 49 0.80 -9.27 -2.05
CA GLN A 49 2.24 -9.50 -2.01
C GLN A 49 2.78 -10.13 -3.30
N LYS A 50 2.05 -11.06 -3.92
CA LYS A 50 2.42 -11.61 -5.23
C LYS A 50 2.44 -10.55 -6.32
N LEU A 51 1.42 -9.68 -6.35
CA LEU A 51 1.38 -8.56 -7.29
C LEU A 51 2.55 -7.61 -7.07
N GLN A 52 2.84 -7.27 -5.82
CA GLN A 52 3.96 -6.42 -5.44
C GLN A 52 5.31 -7.03 -5.83
N SER A 53 5.56 -8.30 -5.52
CA SER A 53 6.82 -8.96 -5.84
C SER A 53 7.01 -9.09 -7.36
N THR A 54 5.96 -9.43 -8.09
CA THR A 54 5.99 -9.50 -9.55
C THR A 54 6.24 -8.12 -10.17
N ALA A 55 5.54 -7.09 -9.70
CA ALA A 55 5.74 -5.72 -10.17
C ALA A 55 7.17 -5.22 -9.93
N PHE A 56 7.74 -5.53 -8.76
CA PHE A 56 9.14 -5.23 -8.46
C PHE A 56 10.10 -5.98 -9.39
N ALA A 57 9.92 -7.29 -9.59
CA ALA A 57 10.73 -8.09 -10.51
C ALA A 57 10.68 -7.56 -11.96
N CYS A 58 9.56 -6.98 -12.37
CA CYS A 58 9.37 -6.38 -13.68
C CYS A 58 9.79 -4.89 -13.77
N GLY A 59 10.44 -4.35 -12.73
CA GLY A 59 10.94 -2.96 -12.69
C GLY A 59 9.84 -1.90 -12.64
N LYS A 60 8.61 -2.26 -12.23
CA LYS A 60 7.46 -1.35 -12.11
C LYS A 60 7.36 -0.67 -10.74
N LEU A 61 8.03 -1.24 -9.75
CA LEU A 61 8.20 -0.65 -8.42
C LEU A 61 9.68 -0.42 -8.19
N THR A 62 10.02 0.67 -7.49
CA THR A 62 11.36 0.79 -6.89
C THR A 62 11.49 -0.15 -5.69
N LEU A 63 12.73 -0.34 -5.21
CA LEU A 63 12.98 -1.15 -4.02
C LEU A 63 12.24 -0.59 -2.80
N GLU A 64 12.25 0.72 -2.63
CA GLU A 64 11.61 1.40 -1.50
C GLU A 64 10.10 1.23 -1.55
N GLU A 65 9.48 1.39 -2.73
CA GLU A 65 8.04 1.16 -2.92
C GLU A 65 7.66 -0.29 -2.61
N ALA A 66 8.44 -1.24 -3.13
CA ALA A 66 8.27 -2.66 -2.89
C ALA A 66 8.34 -3.00 -1.40
N GLN A 67 9.33 -2.46 -0.68
CA GLN A 67 9.51 -2.70 0.75
C GLN A 67 8.37 -2.11 1.59
N ILE A 68 7.91 -0.90 1.28
CA ILE A 68 6.79 -0.27 2.00
C ILE A 68 5.52 -1.09 1.81
N LEU A 69 5.19 -1.47 0.57
CA LEU A 69 4.02 -2.29 0.29
C LEU A 69 4.11 -3.65 0.97
N TYR A 70 5.28 -4.31 0.94
CA TYR A 70 5.51 -5.56 1.64
C TYR A 70 5.20 -5.46 3.14
N GLN A 71 5.66 -4.37 3.79
CA GLN A 71 5.35 -4.10 5.19
C GLN A 71 3.84 -3.87 5.39
N ILE A 72 3.21 -3.02 4.58
CA ILE A 72 1.77 -2.73 4.63
C ILE A 72 0.96 -4.03 4.58
N TYR A 73 1.29 -4.96 3.68
CA TYR A 73 0.60 -6.24 3.54
C TYR A 73 0.90 -7.28 4.64
N GLY A 74 1.76 -6.96 5.61
CA GLY A 74 2.02 -7.80 6.79
C GLY A 74 3.35 -8.54 6.78
N GLY A 75 4.20 -8.29 5.79
CA GLY A 75 5.56 -8.82 5.69
C GLY A 75 5.60 -10.33 5.53
N GLU A 76 6.50 -10.99 6.25
CA GLU A 76 6.82 -12.43 6.04
C GLU A 76 5.63 -13.36 6.24
N VAL A 77 4.74 -12.99 7.16
CA VAL A 77 3.50 -13.73 7.45
C VAL A 77 2.35 -12.74 7.35
N PRO A 78 1.83 -12.46 6.14
CA PRO A 78 0.70 -11.54 5.96
C PRO A 78 -0.51 -12.10 6.69
N SER A 79 -1.22 -11.29 7.48
CA SER A 79 -2.42 -11.74 8.18
C SER A 79 -3.45 -10.62 8.34
N PRO A 80 -4.76 -10.94 8.42
CA PRO A 80 -5.81 -9.95 8.68
C PRO A 80 -5.55 -9.16 9.96
N GLU A 81 -5.01 -9.79 11.01
CA GLU A 81 -4.72 -9.12 12.28
C GLU A 81 -3.58 -8.09 12.16
N LYS A 82 -2.59 -8.36 11.29
CA LYS A 82 -1.53 -7.38 10.98
C LYS A 82 -2.05 -6.27 10.10
N TRP A 83 -2.89 -6.61 9.11
CA TRP A 83 -3.53 -5.64 8.25
C TRP A 83 -4.42 -4.68 9.06
N ASP A 84 -5.21 -5.19 10.00
CA ASP A 84 -6.13 -4.39 10.80
C ASP A 84 -5.43 -3.33 11.64
N LYS A 85 -4.20 -3.60 12.07
CA LYS A 85 -3.34 -2.66 12.81
C LYS A 85 -2.74 -1.54 11.95
N ARG A 86 -2.80 -1.65 10.62
CA ARG A 86 -2.33 -0.59 9.72
C ARG A 86 -3.21 0.63 9.82
N SER A 87 -2.61 1.80 9.62
CA SER A 87 -3.36 3.03 9.49
C SER A 87 -4.31 2.96 8.31
N LEU A 88 -5.42 3.69 8.38
CA LEU A 88 -6.40 3.71 7.30
C LEU A 88 -5.78 4.21 5.98
N ALA A 89 -4.83 5.15 6.06
CA ALA A 89 -4.11 5.64 4.88
C ALA A 89 -3.23 4.56 4.23
N GLU A 90 -2.50 3.76 5.02
CA GLU A 90 -1.77 2.59 4.51
C GLU A 90 -2.72 1.58 3.86
N LYS A 91 -3.87 1.29 4.48
CA LYS A 91 -4.87 0.37 3.91
C LYS A 91 -5.39 0.87 2.57
N VAL A 92 -5.72 2.15 2.46
CA VAL A 92 -6.18 2.79 1.22
C VAL A 92 -5.11 2.68 0.14
N ILE A 93 -3.87 3.10 0.43
CA ILE A 93 -2.78 3.10 -0.56
C ILE A 93 -2.39 1.67 -0.96
N GLY A 94 -2.32 0.75 -0.02
CA GLY A 94 -2.07 -0.66 -0.30
C GLY A 94 -3.13 -1.23 -1.23
N THR A 95 -4.42 -1.04 -0.92
CA THR A 95 -5.52 -1.55 -1.74
C THR A 95 -5.56 -0.90 -3.12
N GLN A 96 -5.37 0.43 -3.20
CA GLN A 96 -5.30 1.14 -4.47
C GLN A 96 -4.14 0.63 -5.34
N THR A 97 -2.96 0.49 -4.75
CA THR A 97 -1.77 0.02 -5.48
C THR A 97 -1.96 -1.43 -5.92
N ALA A 98 -2.48 -2.31 -5.08
CA ALA A 98 -2.80 -3.68 -5.49
C ALA A 98 -3.81 -3.72 -6.65
N GLY A 99 -4.84 -2.88 -6.63
CA GLY A 99 -5.80 -2.74 -7.73
C GLY A 99 -5.17 -2.19 -9.02
N GLU A 100 -4.22 -1.27 -8.93
CA GLU A 100 -3.44 -0.80 -10.09
C GLU A 100 -2.59 -1.94 -10.67
N LEU A 101 -1.86 -2.65 -9.82
CA LEU A 101 -0.99 -3.75 -10.21
C LEU A 101 -1.80 -4.91 -10.81
N ALA A 102 -2.97 -5.25 -10.27
CA ALA A 102 -3.83 -6.29 -10.81
C ALA A 102 -4.34 -5.98 -12.23
N LYS A 103 -4.53 -4.70 -12.56
CA LYS A 103 -4.97 -4.25 -13.90
C LYS A 103 -3.81 -4.19 -14.90
N MET A 104 -2.60 -3.99 -14.41
CA MET A 104 -1.43 -4.12 -15.25
C MET A 104 -1.36 -5.58 -15.70
N LYS A 105 -1.23 -5.83 -17.00
CA LYS A 105 -0.80 -7.15 -17.51
C LYS A 105 0.66 -7.32 -17.13
N ILE A 106 0.94 -7.51 -15.84
CA ILE A 106 2.30 -7.53 -15.30
C ILE A 106 2.95 -8.79 -15.84
N CYS A 107 3.94 -8.58 -16.70
CA CYS A 107 4.80 -9.60 -17.30
C CYS A 107 4.06 -10.81 -17.89
N SER A 108 3.88 -10.82 -19.21
CA SER A 108 3.46 -11.99 -19.99
C SER A 108 4.57 -13.06 -20.12
N ILE A 109 5.50 -13.14 -19.17
CA ILE A 109 6.77 -13.90 -19.29
C ILE A 109 6.97 -14.82 -18.06
N LEU A 110 5.89 -15.46 -17.61
CA LEU A 110 5.97 -16.69 -16.83
C LEU A 110 5.16 -17.77 -17.54
#